data_AF-A0A645F588-F1
#
_entry.id   AF-A0A645F588-F1
#
_cell.length_a   1.000
_cell.length_b   1.000
_cell.length_c   1.000
_cell.angle_alpha   90.00
_cell.angle_beta   90.00
_cell.angle_gamma   90.00
#
_symmetry.space_group_name_H-M   'P 1'
#
loop_
_entity.id
_entity.type
_entity.pdbx_description
1 polymer ?
#
loop_
_entity_poly.entity_id
_entity_poly.type
_entity_poly.pdbx_seq_one_letter_code
_entity_poly.pdbx_strand_id
1 'polypeptide(L)'
;MSRTKERAEIFRLLRSLFYTNVKDIMKDYNDYVKTLAERFGKNIGDIRITGEDVYINRDRYFPFIKSLVHVFRNMAAHGIEDPEERICSGKPECGKISCELEKYEDKFILCLADDGKGIDPDVIRKKAVEKGIYSEEEIGRMAKEQILSAIFLDDFSTKDTADLYSGRGVGMAAVNSEVKEIGGKILVDTEKGKYTRFKFIVPLYQQ
;
A
#
# COMPACT_ATOMS: atom_id res chain seq x y z
N MET A 1 45.40 13.05 7.26
CA MET A 1 44.13 12.95 6.50
C MET A 1 43.51 14.35 6.44
N SER A 2 43.13 14.82 5.25
CA SER A 2 42.68 16.21 5.04
C SER A 2 41.33 16.48 5.70
N ARG A 3 41.16 17.65 6.37
CA ARG A 3 39.89 18.14 6.97
C ARG A 3 38.70 18.05 6.01
N THR A 4 38.94 18.07 4.70
CA THR A 4 37.92 17.92 3.66
C THR A 4 37.34 16.50 3.59
N LYS A 5 38.17 15.46 3.79
CA LYS A 5 37.70 14.06 3.82
C LYS A 5 36.86 13.79 5.06
N GLU A 6 37.29 14.30 6.20
CA GLU A 6 36.58 14.15 7.48
C GLU A 6 35.21 14.87 7.46
N ARG A 7 35.14 16.07 6.87
CA ARG A 7 33.85 16.75 6.62
C ARG A 7 32.93 15.96 5.70
N ALA A 8 33.45 15.43 4.58
CA ALA A 8 32.65 14.64 3.65
C ALA A 8 32.12 13.35 4.30
N GLU A 9 32.91 12.74 5.17
CA GLU A 9 32.55 11.53 5.91
C GLU A 9 31.46 11.81 6.96
N ILE A 10 31.57 12.90 7.71
CA ILE A 10 30.53 13.36 8.65
C ILE A 10 29.22 13.66 7.90
N PHE A 11 29.29 14.36 6.75
CA PHE A 11 28.11 14.64 5.93
C PHE A 11 27.48 13.34 5.40
N ARG A 12 28.28 12.34 5.01
CA ARG A 12 27.79 11.02 4.60
C ARG A 12 27.09 10.30 5.75
N LEU A 13 27.69 10.30 6.94
CA LEU A 13 27.13 9.67 8.14
C LEU A 13 25.83 10.34 8.59
N LEU A 14 25.80 11.68 8.65
CA LEU A 14 24.59 12.44 8.94
C LEU A 14 23.49 12.14 7.92
N ARG A 15 23.83 12.09 6.63
CA ARG A 15 22.86 11.75 5.59
C ARG A 15 22.30 10.33 5.75
N SER A 16 23.10 9.35 6.16
CA SER A 16 22.61 7.99 6.45
C SER A 16 21.74 7.89 7.72
N LEU A 17 21.82 8.86 8.63
CA LEU A 17 20.95 8.91 9.82
C LEU A 17 19.55 9.42 9.49
N PHE A 18 19.44 10.38 8.56
CA PHE A 18 18.17 11.03 8.23
C PHE A 18 17.52 10.51 6.95
N TYR A 19 18.29 9.98 6.00
CA TYR A 19 17.78 9.54 4.71
C TYR A 19 17.92 8.03 4.54
N THR A 20 16.84 7.42 4.06
CA THR A 20 16.78 5.99 3.77
C THR A 20 16.23 5.75 2.38
N ASN A 21 16.67 4.66 1.74
CA ASN A 21 16.14 4.25 0.45
C ASN A 21 14.80 3.55 0.65
N VAL A 22 13.77 3.99 -0.07
CA VAL A 22 12.43 3.38 -0.01
C VAL A 22 12.48 1.89 -0.34
N LYS A 23 13.33 1.44 -1.27
CA LYS A 23 13.47 0.01 -1.58
C LYS A 23 13.94 -0.82 -0.39
N ASP A 24 14.85 -0.28 0.43
CA ASP A 24 15.36 -1.03 1.59
C ASP A 24 14.26 -1.18 2.64
N ILE A 25 13.46 -0.13 2.86
CA ILE A 25 12.24 -0.22 3.68
C ILE A 25 11.29 -1.30 3.12
N MET A 26 11.09 -1.35 1.80
CA MET A 26 10.19 -2.34 1.18
C MET A 26 10.70 -3.76 1.33
N LYS A 27 12.02 -3.97 1.43
CA LYS A 27 12.59 -5.29 1.72
C LYS A 27 12.24 -5.75 3.12
N ASP A 28 12.21 -4.86 4.09
CA ASP A 28 11.84 -5.19 5.48
C ASP A 28 10.38 -5.68 5.58
N TYR A 29 9.52 -5.30 4.64
CA TYR A 29 8.15 -5.79 4.55
C TYR A 29 8.04 -7.25 4.07
N ASN A 30 9.10 -7.86 3.53
CA ASN A 30 9.05 -9.27 3.09
C ASN A 30 8.71 -10.22 4.24
N ASP A 31 9.37 -10.06 5.39
CA ASP A 31 9.16 -10.94 6.55
C ASP A 31 7.76 -10.75 7.13
N TYR A 32 7.24 -9.52 7.07
CA TYR A 32 5.86 -9.22 7.44
C TYR A 32 4.86 -9.92 6.52
N VAL A 33 5.04 -9.84 5.19
CA VAL A 33 4.18 -10.51 4.22
C VAL A 33 4.24 -12.03 4.39
N LYS A 34 5.42 -12.62 4.63
CA LYS A 34 5.56 -14.06 4.92
C LYS A 34 4.77 -14.47 6.15
N THR A 35 4.89 -13.70 7.23
CA THR A 35 4.13 -13.94 8.46
C THR A 35 2.62 -13.86 8.23
N LEU A 36 2.16 -12.90 7.42
CA LEU A 36 0.75 -12.79 7.05
C LEU A 36 0.29 -13.97 6.17
N ALA A 37 1.12 -14.39 5.22
CA ALA A 37 0.82 -15.52 4.34
C ALA A 37 0.61 -16.81 5.16
N GLU A 38 1.53 -17.11 6.08
CA GLU A 38 1.40 -18.24 7.01
C GLU A 38 0.13 -18.11 7.87
N ARG A 39 -0.11 -16.93 8.46
CA ARG A 39 -1.28 -16.69 9.31
C ARG A 39 -2.60 -16.90 8.59
N PHE A 40 -2.69 -16.53 7.32
CA PHE A 40 -3.92 -16.64 6.53
C PHE A 40 -3.97 -17.91 5.66
N GLY A 41 -2.99 -18.81 5.77
CA GLY A 41 -2.93 -20.04 4.97
C GLY A 41 -2.71 -19.79 3.47
N LYS A 42 -2.12 -18.64 3.11
CA LYS A 42 -1.86 -18.26 1.72
C LYS A 42 -0.44 -18.66 1.30
N ASN A 43 -0.26 -18.96 0.02
CA ASN A 43 1.06 -19.14 -0.59
C ASN A 43 1.45 -17.84 -1.31
N ILE A 44 2.33 -17.02 -0.71
CA ILE A 44 2.76 -15.73 -1.26
C ILE A 44 4.29 -15.70 -1.34
N GLY A 45 4.82 -15.35 -2.51
CA GLY A 45 6.26 -15.22 -2.72
C GLY A 45 6.85 -13.95 -2.11
N ASP A 46 8.17 -13.80 -2.22
CA ASP A 46 8.85 -12.55 -1.85
C ASP A 46 8.30 -11.35 -2.65
N ILE A 47 8.27 -10.17 -2.01
CA ILE A 47 7.88 -8.93 -2.66
C ILE A 47 8.89 -8.62 -3.76
N ARG A 48 8.40 -8.56 -5.00
CA ARG A 48 9.23 -8.17 -6.14
C ARG A 48 9.42 -6.66 -6.15
N ILE A 49 10.59 -6.19 -5.76
CA ILE A 49 10.93 -4.75 -5.70
C ILE A 49 11.70 -4.34 -6.96
N THR A 50 11.22 -3.33 -7.67
CA THR A 50 11.78 -2.83 -8.94
C THR A 50 11.74 -1.30 -9.00
N GLY A 51 12.38 -0.70 -10.01
CA GLY A 51 12.37 0.76 -10.24
C GLY A 51 13.62 1.47 -9.74
N GLU A 52 13.49 2.77 -9.46
CA GLU A 52 14.59 3.69 -9.10
C GLU A 52 14.89 3.75 -7.60
N ASP A 53 16.11 4.19 -7.25
CA ASP A 53 16.47 4.46 -5.86
C ASP A 53 15.95 5.83 -5.42
N VAL A 54 15.01 5.82 -4.48
CA VAL A 54 14.40 7.03 -3.91
C VAL A 54 14.86 7.16 -2.47
N TYR A 55 15.57 8.23 -2.16
CA TYR A 55 16.00 8.54 -0.79
C TYR A 55 15.04 9.55 -0.16
N ILE A 56 14.45 9.19 0.97
CA ILE A 56 13.47 9.99 1.70
C ILE A 56 13.98 10.31 3.11
N ASN A 57 13.58 11.47 3.65
CA ASN A 57 13.83 11.81 5.05
C ASN A 57 12.97 10.90 5.95
N ARG A 58 13.59 10.02 6.74
CA ARG A 58 12.89 9.01 7.51
C ARG A 58 11.76 9.61 8.34
N ASP A 59 12.03 10.65 9.12
CA ASP A 59 11.07 11.21 10.07
C ASP A 59 9.83 11.79 9.40
N ARG A 60 10.01 12.48 8.26
CA ARG A 60 8.89 13.07 7.50
C ARG A 60 7.93 12.01 6.95
N TYR A 61 8.47 10.92 6.42
CA TYR A 61 7.68 9.90 5.72
C TYR A 61 7.38 8.67 6.60
N PHE A 62 7.91 8.61 7.82
CA PHE A 62 7.76 7.46 8.71
C PHE A 62 6.29 7.09 8.99
N PRO A 63 5.38 8.05 9.27
CA PRO A 63 3.96 7.74 9.47
C PRO A 63 3.32 7.08 8.24
N PHE A 64 3.55 7.64 7.05
CA PHE A 64 3.12 7.05 5.78
C PHE A 64 3.70 5.65 5.56
N ILE A 65 5.01 5.49 5.70
CA ILE A 65 5.68 4.20 5.54
C ILE A 65 5.10 3.16 6.50
N LYS A 66 4.86 3.52 7.77
CA LYS A 66 4.28 2.64 8.78
C LYS A 66 2.84 2.25 8.42
N SER A 67 2.06 3.15 7.82
CA SER A 67 0.68 2.87 7.41
C SER A 67 0.59 1.78 6.33
N LEU A 68 1.65 1.55 5.56
CA LEU A 68 1.67 0.54 4.49
C LEU A 68 1.48 -0.90 5.01
N VAL A 69 1.66 -1.16 6.31
CA VAL A 69 1.26 -2.43 6.94
C VAL A 69 -0.19 -2.81 6.61
N HIS A 70 -1.09 -1.83 6.53
CA HIS A 70 -2.50 -2.07 6.21
C HIS A 70 -2.70 -2.47 4.75
N VAL A 71 -1.90 -1.91 3.84
CA VAL A 71 -1.93 -2.25 2.41
C VAL A 71 -1.49 -3.70 2.23
N PHE A 72 -0.34 -4.07 2.78
CA PHE A 72 0.17 -5.44 2.71
C PHE A 72 -0.76 -6.44 3.41
N ARG A 73 -1.35 -6.07 4.55
CA ARG A 73 -2.36 -6.90 5.22
C ARG A 73 -3.58 -7.13 4.33
N ASN A 74 -4.08 -6.11 3.66
CA ASN A 74 -5.22 -6.27 2.75
C ASN A 74 -4.88 -7.13 1.54
N MET A 75 -3.69 -6.96 0.97
CA MET A 75 -3.19 -7.81 -0.11
C MET A 75 -3.15 -9.28 0.32
N ALA A 76 -2.62 -9.59 1.50
CA ALA A 76 -2.51 -10.96 1.98
C ALA A 76 -3.85 -11.56 2.47
N ALA A 77 -4.66 -10.80 3.22
CA ALA A 77 -5.90 -11.29 3.84
C ALA A 77 -7.06 -11.37 2.84
N HIS A 78 -7.14 -10.42 1.92
CA HIS A 78 -8.30 -10.26 1.04
C HIS A 78 -7.94 -10.25 -0.44
N GLY A 79 -6.77 -9.75 -0.83
CA GLY A 79 -6.33 -9.68 -2.22
C GLY A 79 -6.03 -11.06 -2.80
N ILE A 80 -5.01 -11.73 -2.25
CA ILE A 80 -4.56 -13.05 -2.69
C ILE A 80 -5.55 -14.14 -2.22
N GLU A 81 -5.99 -14.94 -3.18
CA GLU A 81 -6.88 -16.09 -2.96
C GLU A 81 -6.15 -17.26 -2.32
N ASP A 82 -6.90 -18.21 -1.76
CA ASP A 82 -6.30 -19.46 -1.25
C ASP A 82 -5.66 -20.27 -2.40
N PRO A 83 -4.62 -21.09 -2.13
CA PRO A 83 -3.92 -21.86 -3.17
C PRO A 83 -4.86 -22.65 -4.09
N GLU A 84 -5.86 -23.30 -3.51
CA GLU A 84 -6.87 -24.08 -4.22
C GLU A 84 -7.75 -23.20 -5.13
N GLU A 85 -8.22 -22.05 -4.62
CA GLU A 85 -9.01 -21.08 -5.39
C GLU A 85 -8.21 -20.49 -6.56
N ARG A 86 -6.91 -20.25 -6.37
CA ARG A 86 -6.01 -19.77 -7.44
C ARG A 86 -5.90 -20.79 -8.57
N ILE A 87 -5.64 -22.06 -8.25
CA ILE A 87 -5.53 -23.14 -9.25
C ILE A 87 -6.86 -23.30 -10.00
N CYS A 88 -7.99 -23.32 -9.28
CA CYS A 88 -9.32 -23.38 -9.90
C CYS A 88 -9.60 -22.20 -10.84
N SER A 89 -9.02 -21.03 -10.57
CA SER A 89 -9.13 -19.83 -11.39
C SER A 89 -8.07 -19.75 -12.51
N GLY A 90 -7.26 -20.80 -12.70
CA GLY A 90 -6.21 -20.86 -13.72
C GLY A 90 -4.97 -20.01 -13.41
N LYS A 91 -4.79 -19.61 -12.14
CA LYS A 91 -3.68 -18.78 -11.67
C LYS A 91 -2.60 -19.66 -11.02
N PRO A 92 -1.33 -19.21 -11.01
CA PRO A 92 -0.28 -19.90 -10.28
C PRO A 92 -0.63 -20.00 -8.79
N GLU A 93 -0.35 -21.15 -8.18
CA GLU A 93 -0.60 -21.40 -6.76
C GLU A 93 0.04 -20.33 -5.85
N CYS A 94 1.28 -19.93 -6.17
CA CYS A 94 1.99 -18.87 -5.47
C CYS A 94 1.53 -17.49 -5.96
N GLY A 95 0.93 -16.72 -5.05
CA GLY A 95 0.56 -15.32 -5.23
C GLY A 95 1.76 -14.39 -5.27
N LYS A 96 1.62 -13.27 -5.99
CA LYS A 96 2.69 -12.30 -6.21
C LYS A 96 2.28 -10.94 -5.69
N ILE A 97 3.20 -10.32 -4.95
CA ILE A 97 3.15 -8.91 -4.59
C ILE A 97 4.36 -8.22 -5.21
N SER A 98 4.14 -7.06 -5.82
CA SER A 98 5.18 -6.25 -6.44
C SER A 98 5.17 -4.83 -5.90
N CYS A 99 6.37 -4.27 -5.78
CA CYS A 99 6.65 -2.89 -5.42
C CYS A 99 7.48 -2.25 -6.54
N GLU A 100 6.97 -1.19 -7.13
CA GLU A 100 7.64 -0.44 -8.19
C GLU A 100 7.79 1.03 -7.77
N LEU A 101 8.99 1.56 -7.94
CA LEU A 101 9.35 2.93 -7.59
C LEU A 101 9.75 3.71 -8.84
N GLU A 102 9.02 4.79 -9.13
CA GLU A 102 9.41 5.76 -10.15
C GLU A 102 9.77 7.08 -9.48
N LYS A 103 10.86 7.71 -9.92
CA LYS A 103 11.28 8.99 -9.37
C LYS A 103 11.11 10.09 -10.40
N TYR A 104 10.51 11.18 -9.96
CA TYR A 104 10.42 12.44 -10.70
C TYR A 104 11.19 13.52 -9.93
N GLU A 105 11.33 14.70 -10.51
CA GLU A 105 12.09 15.79 -9.88
C GLU A 105 11.49 16.21 -8.52
N ASP A 106 10.16 16.35 -8.47
CA ASP A 106 9.41 16.92 -7.34
C ASP A 106 8.57 15.90 -6.57
N LYS A 107 8.54 14.64 -7.01
CA LYS A 107 7.73 13.56 -6.46
C LYS A 107 8.33 12.20 -6.73
N PHE A 108 7.88 11.22 -5.96
CA PHE A 108 8.06 9.82 -6.31
C PHE A 108 6.71 9.13 -6.39
N ILE A 109 6.67 8.05 -7.15
CA ILE A 109 5.52 7.19 -7.28
C ILE A 109 5.91 5.83 -6.72
N LEU A 110 5.18 5.39 -5.70
CA LEU A 110 5.26 4.04 -5.16
C LEU A 110 4.02 3.26 -5.64
N CYS A 111 4.23 2.21 -6.42
CA CYS A 111 3.20 1.32 -6.89
C CYS A 111 3.29 0.00 -6.13
N LEU A 112 2.27 -0.33 -5.34
CA LEU A 112 2.12 -1.64 -4.70
C LEU A 112 1.01 -2.41 -5.43
N ALA A 113 1.30 -3.60 -5.93
CA ALA A 113 0.32 -4.42 -6.64
C ALA A 113 0.35 -5.88 -6.21
N ASP A 114 -0.82 -6.51 -6.20
CA ASP A 114 -1.00 -7.94 -6.06
C ASP A 114 -1.63 -8.54 -7.32
N ASP A 115 -1.39 -9.83 -7.59
CA ASP A 115 -2.04 -10.59 -8.65
C ASP A 115 -3.25 -11.39 -8.11
N GLY A 116 -3.99 -10.83 -7.16
CA GLY A 116 -5.10 -11.46 -6.46
C GLY A 116 -6.43 -11.36 -7.21
N LYS A 117 -7.53 -11.51 -6.47
CA LYS A 117 -8.89 -11.53 -7.05
C LYS A 117 -9.39 -10.17 -7.52
N GLY A 118 -8.61 -9.11 -7.34
CA GLY A 118 -9.04 -7.74 -7.59
C GLY A 118 -10.15 -7.29 -6.65
N ILE A 119 -10.61 -6.06 -6.85
CA ILE A 119 -11.72 -5.48 -6.11
C ILE A 119 -12.94 -5.41 -7.03
N ASP A 120 -14.06 -5.93 -6.56
CA ASP A 120 -15.34 -5.82 -7.23
C ASP A 120 -16.03 -4.49 -6.86
N PRO A 121 -16.19 -3.53 -7.80
CA PRO A 121 -16.86 -2.28 -7.52
C PRO A 121 -18.30 -2.46 -7.02
N ASP A 122 -18.99 -3.52 -7.43
CA ASP A 122 -20.38 -3.77 -7.00
C ASP A 122 -20.46 -4.14 -5.52
N VAL A 123 -19.44 -4.82 -4.99
CA VAL A 123 -19.34 -5.12 -3.55
C VAL A 123 -19.12 -3.82 -2.77
N ILE A 124 -18.28 -2.92 -3.27
CA ILE A 124 -18.10 -1.60 -2.65
C ILE A 124 -19.41 -0.81 -2.69
N ARG A 125 -20.11 -0.80 -3.84
CA ARG A 125 -21.38 -0.09 -4.00
C ARG A 125 -22.38 -0.51 -2.93
N LYS A 126 -22.63 -1.82 -2.82
CA LYS A 126 -23.57 -2.37 -1.84
C LYS A 126 -23.17 -2.00 -0.42
N LYS A 127 -21.91 -2.21 -0.04
CA LYS A 127 -21.41 -1.87 1.30
C LYS A 127 -21.53 -0.39 1.62
N ALA A 128 -21.29 0.49 0.65
CA ALA A 128 -21.37 1.93 0.86
C ALA A 128 -22.82 2.41 1.08
N VAL A 129 -23.78 1.82 0.36
CA VAL A 129 -25.22 2.09 0.56
C VAL A 129 -25.70 1.52 1.90
N GLU A 130 -25.34 0.27 2.22
CA GLU A 130 -25.69 -0.37 3.50
C GLU A 130 -25.19 0.42 4.72
N LYS A 131 -24.02 1.06 4.58
CA LYS A 131 -23.42 1.90 5.62
C LYS A 131 -23.95 3.33 5.64
N GLY A 132 -24.85 3.70 4.71
CA GLY A 132 -25.42 5.04 4.61
C GLY A 132 -24.43 6.12 4.19
N ILE A 133 -23.31 5.75 3.57
CA ILE A 133 -22.28 6.69 3.10
C ILE A 133 -22.76 7.42 1.84
N TYR A 134 -23.45 6.69 0.96
CA TYR A 134 -24.07 7.20 -0.26
C TYR A 134 -25.46 6.60 -0.42
N SER A 135 -26.39 7.34 -1.04
CA SER A 135 -27.64 6.78 -1.54
C SER A 135 -27.41 5.94 -2.81
N GLU A 136 -28.38 5.08 -3.16
CA GLU A 136 -28.35 4.32 -4.42
C GLU A 136 -28.24 5.23 -5.65
N GLU A 137 -28.91 6.38 -5.63
CA GLU A 137 -28.86 7.34 -6.73
C GLU A 137 -27.49 8.00 -6.87
N GLU A 138 -26.87 8.41 -5.75
CA GLU A 138 -25.55 9.05 -5.76
C GLU A 138 -24.49 8.07 -6.28
N ILE A 139 -24.46 6.86 -5.73
CA ILE A 139 -23.43 5.88 -6.08
C ILE A 139 -23.63 5.29 -7.48
N GLY A 140 -24.88 5.25 -7.98
CA GLY A 140 -25.21 4.84 -9.34
C GLY A 140 -24.67 5.79 -10.41
N ARG A 141 -24.40 7.05 -10.07
CA ARG A 141 -23.83 8.08 -10.97
C ARG A 141 -22.31 8.19 -10.90
N MET A 142 -21.68 7.53 -9.93
CA MET A 142 -20.23 7.62 -9.72
C MET A 142 -19.44 6.79 -10.74
N ALA A 143 -18.32 7.35 -11.19
CA ALA A 143 -17.34 6.61 -11.98
C ALA A 143 -16.67 5.52 -11.14
N LYS A 144 -16.11 4.49 -11.80
CA LYS A 144 -15.46 3.35 -11.14
C LYS A 144 -14.39 3.80 -10.15
N GLU A 145 -13.59 4.80 -10.51
CA GLU A 145 -12.49 5.33 -9.71
C GLU A 145 -12.99 5.99 -8.41
N GLN A 146 -14.14 6.67 -8.48
CA GLN A 146 -14.77 7.29 -7.32
C GLN A 146 -15.33 6.22 -6.38
N ILE A 147 -15.92 5.16 -6.92
CA ILE A 147 -16.40 4.02 -6.13
C ILE A 147 -15.22 3.33 -5.44
N LEU A 148 -14.14 3.05 -6.17
CA LEU A 148 -12.93 2.45 -5.60
C LEU A 148 -12.33 3.33 -4.50
N SER A 149 -12.46 4.65 -4.60
CA SER A 149 -11.97 5.57 -3.57
C SER A 149 -12.75 5.48 -2.25
N ALA A 150 -13.96 4.90 -2.25
CA ALA A 150 -14.75 4.72 -1.03
C ALA A 150 -14.08 3.77 -0.02
N ILE A 151 -13.15 2.90 -0.45
CA ILE A 151 -12.39 2.03 0.47
C ILE A 151 -11.53 2.81 1.46
N PHE A 152 -11.26 4.09 1.20
CA PHE A 152 -10.48 4.97 2.05
C PHE A 152 -11.31 5.77 3.05
N LEU A 153 -12.63 5.56 3.10
CA LEU A 153 -13.51 6.25 4.05
C LEU A 153 -13.48 5.52 5.41
N ASP A 154 -13.50 6.30 6.50
CA ASP A 154 -13.40 5.80 7.88
C ASP A 154 -14.49 4.76 8.21
N ASP A 155 -15.71 4.99 7.71
CA ASP A 155 -16.85 4.10 7.91
C ASP A 155 -16.74 2.80 7.11
N PHE A 156 -15.94 2.77 6.05
CA PHE A 156 -15.72 1.56 5.26
C PHE A 156 -14.80 0.58 6.00
N SER A 157 -13.74 1.09 6.64
CA SER A 157 -12.66 0.29 7.24
C SER A 157 -12.94 -0.24 8.66
N THR A 158 -14.00 0.20 9.33
CA THR A 158 -14.20 0.02 10.79
C THR A 158 -15.04 -1.19 11.21
N LYS A 159 -15.69 -1.92 10.29
CA LYS A 159 -16.64 -2.99 10.67
C LYS A 159 -16.33 -4.42 10.22
N ASP A 160 -15.45 -4.64 9.23
CA ASP A 160 -15.17 -6.01 8.74
C ASP A 160 -13.93 -6.67 9.35
N THR A 161 -13.14 -5.93 10.15
CA THR A 161 -11.90 -6.44 10.76
C THR A 161 -11.85 -6.20 12.26
N ALA A 162 -12.80 -6.77 12.99
CA ALA A 162 -12.68 -6.96 14.45
C ALA A 162 -11.65 -8.08 14.77
N ASP A 163 -10.46 -7.98 14.18
CA ASP A 163 -9.32 -8.85 14.46
C ASP A 163 -8.47 -8.21 15.57
N LEU A 164 -8.86 -8.48 16.81
CA LEU A 164 -8.10 -8.63 18.08
C LEU A 164 -6.81 -7.84 18.42
N TYR A 165 -6.27 -6.93 17.60
CA TYR A 165 -5.06 -6.15 17.94
C TYR A 165 -5.01 -4.68 17.52
N SER A 166 -6.06 -4.12 16.90
CA SER A 166 -6.03 -2.71 16.47
C SER A 166 -7.19 -1.92 17.08
N GLY A 167 -7.00 -1.44 18.31
CA GLY A 167 -7.85 -0.40 18.86
C GLY A 167 -7.86 0.83 17.94
N ARG A 168 -9.07 1.36 17.67
CA ARG A 168 -9.40 2.61 16.95
C ARG A 168 -9.14 2.62 15.44
N GLY A 169 -10.07 2.12 14.63
CA GLY A 169 -10.25 2.59 13.24
C GLY A 169 -9.05 2.50 12.28
N VAL A 170 -8.10 1.59 12.51
CA VAL A 170 -6.82 1.57 11.77
C VAL A 170 -6.92 0.64 10.55
N GLY A 171 -7.02 1.23 9.35
CA GLY A 171 -7.01 0.50 8.08
C GLY A 171 -6.70 1.41 6.91
N MET A 172 -7.41 1.26 5.78
CA MET A 172 -7.13 2.04 4.57
C MET A 172 -7.38 3.54 4.74
N ALA A 173 -8.29 3.93 5.64
CA ALA A 173 -8.53 5.33 5.96
C ALA A 173 -7.31 6.00 6.63
N ALA A 174 -6.62 5.27 7.53
CA ALA A 174 -5.36 5.73 8.10
C ALA A 174 -4.30 5.95 7.02
N VAL A 175 -4.15 5.00 6.08
CA VAL A 175 -3.23 5.15 4.93
C VAL A 175 -3.53 6.42 4.13
N ASN A 176 -4.81 6.70 3.86
CA ASN A 176 -5.23 7.89 3.13
C ASN A 176 -4.91 9.18 3.88
N SER A 177 -5.14 9.22 5.19
CA SER A 177 -4.81 10.37 6.04
C SER A 177 -3.32 10.66 6.04
N GLU A 178 -2.48 9.65 6.25
CA GLU A 178 -1.01 9.80 6.26
C GLU A 178 -0.46 10.25 4.90
N VAL A 179 -1.03 9.75 3.79
CA VAL A 179 -0.65 10.17 2.44
C VAL A 179 -1.04 11.63 2.19
N LYS A 180 -2.22 12.06 2.65
CA LYS A 180 -2.65 13.46 2.52
C LYS A 180 -1.81 14.41 3.36
N GLU A 181 -1.39 14.00 4.55
CA GLU A 181 -0.56 14.80 5.46
C GLU A 181 0.78 15.19 4.83
N ILE A 182 1.39 14.26 4.07
CA ILE A 182 2.61 14.52 3.31
C ILE A 182 2.36 15.16 1.93
N GLY A 183 1.14 15.64 1.66
CA GLY A 183 0.77 16.29 0.41
C GLY A 183 0.62 15.35 -0.79
N GLY A 184 0.53 14.04 -0.54
CA GLY A 184 0.37 13.01 -1.55
C GLY A 184 -1.08 12.68 -1.88
N LYS A 185 -1.25 11.73 -2.80
CA LYS A 185 -2.54 11.11 -3.13
C LYS A 185 -2.40 9.64 -3.45
N ILE A 186 -3.48 8.90 -3.25
CA ILE A 186 -3.57 7.47 -3.57
C ILE A 186 -4.52 7.29 -4.75
N LEU A 187 -4.13 6.49 -5.73
CA LEU A 187 -5.00 5.99 -6.78
C LEU A 187 -5.09 4.48 -6.68
N VAL A 188 -6.25 3.93 -7.04
CA VAL A 188 -6.49 2.48 -7.06
C VAL A 188 -6.87 2.08 -8.46
N ASP A 189 -6.15 1.10 -8.99
CA ASP A 189 -6.48 0.43 -10.23
C ASP A 189 -6.65 -1.07 -9.95
N THR A 190 -7.66 -1.68 -10.56
CA THR A 190 -7.99 -3.07 -10.27
C THR A 190 -8.86 -3.67 -11.35
N GLU A 191 -8.63 -4.96 -11.59
CA GLU A 191 -9.46 -5.79 -12.44
C GLU A 191 -9.85 -7.06 -11.67
N LYS A 192 -11.17 -7.30 -11.59
CA LYS A 192 -11.75 -8.46 -10.91
C LYS A 192 -11.20 -9.76 -11.52
N GLY A 193 -10.78 -10.66 -10.66
CA GLY A 193 -10.11 -11.93 -10.98
C GLY A 193 -8.62 -11.80 -11.32
N LYS A 194 -8.06 -10.59 -11.45
CA LYS A 194 -6.69 -10.42 -11.97
C LYS A 194 -5.73 -9.73 -11.00
N TYR A 195 -6.03 -8.50 -10.58
CA TYR A 195 -5.08 -7.71 -9.79
C TYR A 195 -5.71 -6.55 -9.03
N THR A 196 -5.02 -6.09 -8.00
CA THR A 196 -5.23 -4.77 -7.38
C THR A 196 -3.91 -4.02 -7.35
N ARG A 197 -3.94 -2.72 -7.63
CA ARG A 197 -2.78 -1.83 -7.65
C ARG A 197 -3.10 -0.53 -6.92
N PHE A 198 -2.30 -0.23 -5.90
CA PHE A 198 -2.29 1.04 -5.20
C PHE A 198 -1.12 1.87 -5.69
N LYS A 199 -1.42 3.06 -6.22
CA LYS A 199 -0.44 4.02 -6.72
C LYS A 199 -0.39 5.23 -5.78
N PHE A 200 0.68 5.33 -5.00
CA PHE A 200 0.96 6.43 -4.10
C PHE A 200 1.80 7.45 -4.84
N ILE A 201 1.25 8.65 -5.05
CA ILE A 201 1.96 9.77 -5.66
C ILE A 201 2.28 10.74 -4.54
N VAL A 202 3.56 10.84 -4.20
CA VAL A 202 4.00 11.53 -2.99
C VAL A 202 5.03 12.59 -3.38
N PRO A 203 4.85 13.86 -2.96
CA PRO A 203 5.85 14.89 -3.16
C PRO A 203 7.19 14.47 -2.57
N LEU A 204 8.25 14.65 -3.34
CA LEU A 204 9.61 14.40 -2.95
C LEU A 204 10.19 15.76 -2.64
N TYR A 205 10.08 16.16 -1.38
CA TYR A 205 10.74 17.35 -0.88
C TYR A 205 12.24 17.12 -0.94
N GLN A 206 12.87 17.59 -2.03
CA GLN A 206 14.31 17.59 -2.15
C GLN A 206 14.94 18.64 -1.22
N GLN A 207 16.19 18.33 -0.89
CA GLN A 207 17.20 19.01 -0.07
C GLN A 207 17.04 20.51 0.16
#